data_AF-A0A178DXA5-F1
#
_entry.id   AF-A0A178DXA5-F1
#
_cell.length_a   1.000
_cell.length_b   1.000
_cell.length_c   1.000
_cell.angle_alpha   90.00
_cell.angle_beta   90.00
_cell.angle_gamma   90.00
#
_symmetry.space_group_name_H-M   'P 1'
#
loop_
_entity.id
_entity.type
_entity.pdbx_description
1 polymer ?
#
loop_
_entity_poly.entity_id
_entity_poly.type
_entity_poly.pdbx_seq_one_letter_code
_entity_poly.pdbx_strand_id
1 'polypeptide(L)'
;MAEAVSDWLALAVEEVDEKSLLPGVIGKDGTLPHLPRQLVKIPFKNPNEVAIVSWRWDGDLKTKGSSNIASVVHCAKQRGIKYLLIDIISIDQTLPASDLIKLVLAFSTLYTKITILAAYDMVGLDVTDMKYTLSRPWIMNEIRLFRRNPGTLVYVGHSNQGSKIFDSYMQGAQRNQRDQPNRSRFTFILDRLWGTGFVDSIIGVLNGDIGMAFVSDFKYIIPAYSHVISIAYNQMERNDYLLTIAVLCGIYERIEWLNGPLQRTVNIQGLSYSRYSFNLVPHDEDSWTIYEICLDGTRVALLTHEEFVGGVNDRYEFKTFPGAEQVIFKALRLPEADYEDFVNQEEARRACLTMDDTLDLPIPNVEAIEVSFPFK
;
A
#
# COMPACT_ATOMS: atom_id res chain seq x y z
N MET A 1 9.19 -24.11 -0.64
CA MET A 1 7.72 -24.23 -0.67
C MET A 1 7.23 -24.19 0.77
N ALA A 2 6.51 -23.14 1.17
CA ALA A 2 5.88 -23.08 2.50
C ALA A 2 4.69 -24.05 2.53
N GLU A 3 4.48 -24.76 3.63
CA GLU A 3 3.25 -25.53 3.85
C GLU A 3 2.05 -24.59 3.65
N ALA A 4 1.10 -25.03 2.82
CA ALA A 4 -0.10 -24.25 2.56
C ALA A 4 -0.94 -24.19 3.85
N VAL A 5 -1.20 -22.97 4.34
CA VAL A 5 -2.09 -22.75 5.48
C VAL A 5 -3.47 -23.33 5.15
N SER A 6 -3.88 -24.36 5.89
CA SER A 6 -5.12 -25.10 5.64
C SER A 6 -6.35 -24.42 6.24
N ASP A 7 -6.16 -23.60 7.27
CA ASP A 7 -7.24 -23.00 8.06
C ASP A 7 -6.91 -21.55 8.41
N TRP A 8 -7.90 -20.66 8.31
CA TRP A 8 -7.78 -19.27 8.70
C TRP A 8 -8.81 -18.91 9.76
N LEU A 9 -8.41 -18.15 10.76
CA LEU A 9 -9.35 -17.58 11.73
C LEU A 9 -10.08 -16.39 11.10
N ALA A 10 -11.39 -16.51 10.91
CA ALA A 10 -12.23 -15.47 10.34
C ALA A 10 -13.20 -14.92 11.37
N LEU A 11 -13.66 -13.68 11.15
CA LEU A 11 -14.80 -13.11 11.87
C LEU A 11 -16.11 -13.73 11.35
N ALA A 12 -16.96 -14.23 12.25
CA ALA A 12 -18.27 -14.80 11.92
C ALA A 12 -19.32 -13.67 11.82
N VAL A 13 -19.71 -13.32 10.59
CA VAL A 13 -20.46 -12.09 10.28
C VAL A 13 -21.85 -12.04 10.91
N GLU A 14 -22.57 -13.15 10.93
CA GLU A 14 -23.95 -13.21 11.44
C GLU A 14 -24.05 -12.90 12.93
N GLU A 15 -23.00 -13.24 13.70
CA GLU A 15 -22.93 -13.09 15.15
C GLU A 15 -22.47 -11.69 15.59
N VAL A 16 -21.97 -10.87 14.67
CA VAL A 16 -21.47 -9.52 14.97
C VAL A 16 -22.62 -8.52 14.93
N ASP A 17 -22.80 -7.72 15.99
CA ASP A 17 -23.56 -6.48 15.88
C ASP A 17 -22.65 -5.36 15.34
N GLU A 18 -22.86 -4.90 14.10
CA GLU A 18 -22.04 -3.85 13.49
C GLU A 18 -22.04 -2.54 14.30
N LYS A 19 -23.09 -2.26 15.09
CA LYS A 19 -23.14 -1.07 15.94
C LYS A 19 -22.15 -1.13 17.08
N SER A 20 -21.88 -2.34 17.60
CA SER A 20 -20.88 -2.55 18.66
C SER A 20 -19.46 -2.23 18.19
N LEU A 21 -19.23 -2.21 16.87
CA LEU A 21 -17.93 -1.92 16.27
C LEU A 21 -17.69 -0.42 16.04
N LEU A 22 -18.71 0.43 16.18
CA LEU A 22 -18.56 1.86 15.91
C LEU A 22 -17.65 2.55 16.94
N PRO A 23 -16.88 3.57 16.52
CA PRO A 23 -16.04 4.33 17.44
C PRO A 23 -16.81 4.91 18.63
N GLY A 24 -16.24 4.77 19.83
CA GLY A 24 -16.85 5.25 21.07
C GLY A 24 -18.02 4.41 21.60
N VAL A 25 -18.30 3.25 21.01
CA VAL A 25 -19.22 2.24 21.56
C VAL A 25 -18.45 1.22 22.39
N ILE A 26 -17.30 0.75 21.86
CA ILE A 26 -16.41 -0.19 22.52
C ILE A 26 -15.90 0.35 23.86
N GLY A 27 -15.99 -0.46 24.92
CA GLY A 27 -15.46 -0.15 26.25
C GLY A 27 -16.35 0.71 27.15
N LYS A 28 -17.55 1.13 26.71
CA LYS A 28 -18.50 1.89 27.55
C LYS A 28 -19.02 1.12 28.77
N ASP A 29 -19.03 -0.21 28.70
CA ASP A 29 -19.40 -1.12 29.77
C ASP A 29 -18.18 -1.82 30.43
N GLY A 30 -16.95 -1.42 30.06
CA GLY A 30 -15.72 -2.03 30.54
C GLY A 30 -15.45 -3.44 30.01
N THR A 31 -16.29 -3.95 29.09
CA THR A 31 -16.10 -5.27 28.48
C THR A 31 -15.40 -5.13 27.12
N LEU A 32 -14.39 -5.98 26.90
CA LEU A 32 -13.78 -6.13 25.58
C LEU A 32 -14.83 -6.76 24.64
N PRO A 33 -15.05 -6.21 23.43
CA PRO A 33 -15.97 -6.81 22.49
C PRO A 33 -15.44 -8.19 22.12
N HIS A 34 -16.22 -9.22 22.45
CA HIS A 34 -15.94 -10.56 21.98
C HIS A 34 -16.29 -10.62 20.49
N LEU A 35 -15.27 -10.45 19.65
CA LEU A 35 -15.42 -10.66 18.21
C LEU A 35 -15.61 -12.17 17.97
N PRO A 36 -16.77 -12.62 17.47
CA PRO A 36 -17.02 -14.03 17.22
C PRO A 36 -16.14 -14.51 16.07
N ARG A 37 -15.38 -15.59 16.32
CA ARG A 37 -14.37 -16.09 15.39
C ARG A 37 -14.57 -17.56 15.10
N GLN A 38 -14.37 -17.95 13.85
CA GLN A 38 -14.44 -19.33 13.42
C GLN A 38 -13.28 -19.66 12.49
N LEU A 39 -12.77 -20.89 12.59
CA LEU A 39 -11.80 -21.41 11.64
C LEU A 39 -12.50 -21.77 10.31
N VAL A 40 -11.97 -21.25 9.22
CA VAL A 40 -12.44 -21.49 7.86
C VAL A 40 -11.37 -22.24 7.09
N LYS A 41 -11.75 -23.36 6.47
CA LYS A 41 -10.84 -24.27 5.74
C LYS A 41 -10.63 -23.85 4.29
N ILE A 42 -9.42 -24.07 3.78
CA ILE A 42 -9.07 -23.96 2.35
C ILE A 42 -8.88 -25.37 1.75
N PRO A 43 -9.37 -25.64 0.52
CA PRO A 43 -10.17 -24.74 -0.32
C PRO A 43 -11.55 -24.47 0.26
N PHE A 44 -12.05 -23.24 0.07
CA PHE A 44 -13.36 -22.85 0.58
C PHE A 44 -14.46 -23.67 -0.10
N LYS A 45 -15.38 -24.23 0.70
CA LYS A 45 -16.54 -24.96 0.17
C LYS A 45 -17.40 -24.08 -0.75
N ASN A 46 -17.55 -22.81 -0.38
CA ASN A 46 -18.21 -21.78 -1.17
C ASN A 46 -17.41 -20.47 -1.07
N PRO A 47 -16.60 -20.12 -2.08
CA PRO A 47 -15.82 -18.88 -2.08
C PRO A 47 -16.66 -17.60 -1.97
N ASN A 48 -17.95 -17.63 -2.31
CA ASN A 48 -18.83 -16.46 -2.22
C ASN A 48 -19.28 -16.16 -0.77
N GLU A 49 -19.14 -17.12 0.15
CA GLU A 49 -19.46 -16.92 1.57
C GLU A 49 -18.29 -16.34 2.37
N VAL A 50 -17.14 -16.13 1.73
CA VAL A 50 -15.91 -15.66 2.37
C VAL A 50 -15.41 -14.42 1.63
N ALA A 51 -15.04 -13.39 2.36
CA ALA A 51 -14.36 -12.24 1.80
C ALA A 51 -13.12 -11.86 2.62
N ILE A 52 -12.13 -11.32 1.93
CA ILE A 52 -10.96 -10.68 2.56
C ILE A 52 -11.21 -9.19 2.73
N VAL A 53 -10.82 -8.66 3.88
CA VAL A 53 -10.97 -7.24 4.21
C VAL A 53 -9.65 -6.52 4.05
N SER A 54 -9.68 -5.45 3.26
CA SER A 54 -8.55 -4.54 3.05
C SER A 54 -8.80 -3.25 3.85
N TRP A 55 -8.14 -3.16 5.00
CA TRP A 55 -8.36 -2.11 6.00
C TRP A 55 -7.20 -2.09 7.02
N ARG A 56 -6.65 -0.92 7.37
CA ARG A 56 -5.41 -0.85 8.20
C ARG A 56 -5.25 0.35 9.15
N TRP A 57 -6.23 1.25 9.34
CA TRP A 57 -5.88 2.54 9.95
C TRP A 57 -6.88 3.22 10.91
N ASP A 58 -8.19 2.99 10.82
CA ASP A 58 -9.17 3.80 11.57
C ASP A 58 -9.59 3.21 12.92
N GLY A 59 -8.88 2.20 13.44
CA GLY A 59 -9.34 1.53 14.64
C GLY A 59 -8.39 0.53 15.27
N ASP A 60 -8.59 0.34 16.57
CA ASP A 60 -8.26 -0.88 17.28
C ASP A 60 -9.60 -1.54 17.62
N LEU A 61 -9.89 -2.69 17.00
CA LEU A 61 -11.14 -3.40 17.19
C LEU A 61 -11.37 -3.85 18.63
N LYS A 62 -10.33 -3.85 19.48
CA LYS A 62 -10.43 -4.21 20.89
C LYS A 62 -10.76 -3.01 21.79
N THR A 63 -10.36 -1.80 21.40
CA THR A 63 -10.36 -0.64 22.32
C THR A 63 -11.03 0.61 21.77
N LYS A 64 -11.06 0.80 20.45
CA LYS A 64 -11.51 2.04 19.81
C LYS A 64 -12.70 1.85 18.88
N GLY A 65 -12.87 0.66 18.31
CA GLY A 65 -13.82 0.43 17.22
C GLY A 65 -13.27 0.90 15.88
N SER A 66 -14.04 0.71 14.83
CA SER A 66 -13.73 1.07 13.45
C SER A 66 -15.01 1.26 12.66
N SER A 67 -15.20 2.46 12.11
CA SER A 67 -16.33 2.73 11.21
C SER A 67 -16.18 1.96 9.91
N ASN A 68 -14.96 1.83 9.40
CA ASN A 68 -14.68 1.04 8.20
C ASN A 68 -15.04 -0.44 8.39
N ILE A 69 -14.64 -1.09 9.49
CA ILE A 69 -15.00 -2.49 9.75
C ILE A 69 -16.49 -2.66 10.02
N ALA A 70 -17.14 -1.72 10.72
CA ALA A 70 -18.60 -1.74 10.88
C ALA A 70 -19.30 -1.70 9.51
N SER A 71 -18.87 -0.84 8.59
CA SER A 71 -19.45 -0.75 7.25
C SER A 71 -19.22 -2.01 6.43
N VAL A 72 -18.04 -2.60 6.54
CA VAL A 72 -17.71 -3.88 5.89
C VAL A 72 -18.60 -5.01 6.40
N VAL A 73 -18.82 -5.11 7.72
CA VAL A 73 -19.74 -6.10 8.31
C VAL A 73 -21.16 -5.89 7.81
N HIS A 74 -21.63 -4.64 7.76
CA HIS A 74 -22.95 -4.32 7.24
C HIS A 74 -23.10 -4.76 5.77
N CYS A 75 -22.13 -4.42 4.92
CA CYS A 75 -22.07 -4.85 3.53
C CYS A 75 -22.07 -6.39 3.39
N ALA A 76 -21.26 -7.07 4.22
CA ALA A 76 -21.13 -8.52 4.20
C ALA A 76 -22.48 -9.19 4.49
N LYS A 77 -23.24 -8.70 5.48
CA LYS A 77 -24.59 -9.20 5.80
C LYS A 77 -25.55 -9.07 4.63
N GLN A 78 -25.59 -7.91 3.98
CA GLN A 78 -26.47 -7.67 2.82
C GLN A 78 -26.15 -8.58 1.64
N ARG A 79 -24.89 -9.03 1.52
CA ARG A 79 -24.40 -9.90 0.44
C ARG A 79 -24.39 -11.39 0.79
N GLY A 80 -24.81 -11.77 2.00
CA GLY A 80 -24.77 -13.16 2.46
C GLY A 80 -23.35 -13.72 2.66
N ILE A 81 -22.36 -12.85 2.87
CA ILE A 81 -21.00 -13.25 3.24
C ILE A 81 -21.01 -13.64 4.71
N LYS A 82 -20.58 -14.87 5.01
CA LYS A 82 -20.59 -15.45 6.35
C LYS A 82 -19.30 -15.20 7.13
N TYR A 83 -18.18 -15.11 6.40
CA TYR A 83 -16.85 -15.06 7.00
C TYR A 83 -16.01 -13.91 6.44
N LEU A 84 -15.44 -13.10 7.34
CA LEU A 84 -14.50 -12.04 6.98
C LEU A 84 -13.10 -12.37 7.47
N LEU A 85 -12.16 -12.40 6.53
CA LEU A 85 -10.75 -12.54 6.79
C LEU A 85 -10.13 -11.15 6.94
N ILE A 86 -9.86 -10.76 8.18
CA ILE A 86 -9.24 -9.49 8.56
C ILE A 86 -7.86 -9.81 9.11
N ASP A 87 -6.81 -9.12 8.65
CA ASP A 87 -5.41 -9.38 9.05
C ASP A 87 -5.18 -9.44 10.56
N ILE A 88 -5.71 -8.48 11.32
CA ILE A 88 -5.54 -8.37 12.78
C ILE A 88 -6.25 -9.50 13.53
N ILE A 89 -7.12 -10.26 12.84
CA ILE A 89 -7.81 -11.45 13.36
C ILE A 89 -7.16 -12.72 12.82
N SER A 90 -6.81 -12.74 11.54
CA SER A 90 -6.46 -13.93 10.77
C SER A 90 -4.98 -14.27 10.87
N ILE A 91 -4.13 -13.27 11.10
CA ILE A 91 -2.67 -13.41 11.17
C ILE A 91 -2.25 -13.33 12.64
N ASP A 92 -1.55 -14.36 13.10
CA ASP A 92 -0.93 -14.34 14.42
C ASP A 92 0.32 -13.44 14.41
N GLN A 93 0.14 -12.22 14.90
CA GLN A 93 1.20 -11.20 14.98
C GLN A 93 2.24 -11.51 16.07
N THR A 94 2.08 -12.57 16.86
CA THR A 94 3.04 -12.97 17.91
C THR A 94 4.16 -13.88 17.39
N LEU A 95 4.04 -14.34 16.14
CA LEU A 95 5.02 -15.21 15.50
C LEU A 95 6.38 -14.52 15.29
N PRO A 96 7.48 -15.30 15.28
CA PRO A 96 8.78 -14.80 14.84
C PRO A 96 8.73 -14.24 13.41
N ALA A 97 9.57 -13.24 13.12
CA ALA A 97 9.53 -12.50 11.85
C ALA A 97 9.57 -13.40 10.60
N SER A 98 10.38 -14.47 10.60
CA SER A 98 10.47 -15.41 9.48
C SER A 98 9.17 -16.17 9.21
N ASP A 99 8.43 -16.52 10.25
CA ASP A 99 7.16 -17.25 10.11
C ASP A 99 6.01 -16.30 9.86
N LEU A 100 6.06 -15.11 10.45
CA LEU A 100 5.12 -14.04 10.15
C LEU A 100 5.19 -13.63 8.67
N ILE A 101 6.38 -13.52 8.08
CA ILE A 101 6.55 -13.24 6.64
C ILE A 101 5.84 -14.32 5.80
N LYS A 102 6.02 -15.61 6.12
CA LYS A 102 5.35 -16.70 5.39
C LYS A 102 3.83 -16.61 5.54
N LEU A 103 3.34 -16.29 6.73
CA LEU A 103 1.91 -16.18 7.02
C LEU A 103 1.29 -14.98 6.30
N VAL A 104 1.94 -13.82 6.31
CA VAL A 104 1.54 -12.62 5.56
C VAL A 104 1.49 -12.93 4.07
N LEU A 105 2.53 -13.57 3.52
CA LEU A 105 2.55 -13.99 2.11
C LEU A 105 1.38 -14.92 1.77
N ALA A 106 1.11 -15.93 2.61
CA ALA A 106 0.01 -16.85 2.41
C ALA A 106 -1.35 -16.13 2.43
N PHE A 107 -1.55 -15.23 3.41
CA PHE A 107 -2.74 -14.40 3.53
C PHE A 107 -2.91 -13.49 2.32
N SER A 108 -1.84 -12.87 1.83
CA SER A 108 -1.85 -11.99 0.66
C SER A 108 -2.33 -12.71 -0.60
N THR A 109 -2.11 -14.02 -0.74
CA THR A 109 -2.64 -14.78 -1.90
C THR A 109 -4.16 -14.83 -1.94
N LEU A 110 -4.86 -14.52 -0.85
CA LEU A 110 -6.32 -14.51 -0.80
C LEU A 110 -6.88 -13.28 -1.53
N TYR A 111 -6.14 -12.16 -1.57
CA TYR A 111 -6.49 -11.00 -2.39
C TYR A 111 -6.53 -11.29 -3.89
N THR A 112 -6.06 -12.44 -4.36
CA THR A 112 -6.15 -12.83 -5.77
C THR A 112 -7.17 -13.94 -6.03
N LYS A 113 -7.92 -14.40 -5.02
CA LYS A 113 -8.74 -15.63 -5.09
C LYS A 113 -10.20 -15.47 -4.66
N ILE A 114 -10.49 -14.56 -3.74
CA ILE A 114 -11.84 -14.38 -3.17
C ILE A 114 -12.28 -12.92 -3.23
N THR A 115 -13.56 -12.66 -2.95
CA THR A 115 -14.13 -11.32 -2.88
C THR A 115 -13.33 -10.42 -1.94
N ILE A 116 -13.06 -9.19 -2.38
CA ILE A 116 -12.35 -8.18 -1.57
C ILE A 116 -13.36 -7.12 -1.13
N LEU A 117 -13.40 -6.85 0.17
CA LEU A 117 -14.09 -5.68 0.74
C LEU A 117 -13.02 -4.67 1.19
N ALA A 118 -12.90 -3.56 0.47
CA ALA A 118 -11.93 -2.50 0.75
C ALA A 118 -12.61 -1.32 1.45
N ALA A 119 -12.07 -0.86 2.59
CA ALA A 119 -12.68 0.22 3.37
C ALA A 119 -11.60 1.17 3.92
N TYR A 120 -11.64 2.42 3.46
CA TYR A 120 -10.54 3.37 3.65
C TYR A 120 -10.99 4.81 3.98
N ASP A 121 -12.27 5.03 4.30
CA ASP A 121 -12.84 6.37 4.49
C ASP A 121 -12.36 7.02 5.80
N MET A 122 -11.79 8.23 5.71
CA MET A 122 -11.28 8.97 6.88
C MET A 122 -12.26 9.99 7.44
N VAL A 123 -12.80 9.76 8.63
CA VAL A 123 -13.67 10.76 9.27
C VAL A 123 -12.97 12.11 9.40
N GLY A 124 -13.59 13.17 8.87
CA GLY A 124 -13.09 14.53 8.96
C GLY A 124 -12.09 14.95 7.88
N LEU A 125 -11.72 14.06 6.95
CA LEU A 125 -10.89 14.41 5.79
C LEU A 125 -11.72 14.65 4.52
N ASP A 126 -11.15 15.41 3.59
CA ASP A 126 -11.76 15.68 2.31
C ASP A 126 -11.59 14.50 1.33
N VAL A 127 -12.47 14.42 0.33
CA VAL A 127 -12.40 13.38 -0.72
C VAL A 127 -11.09 13.44 -1.52
N THR A 128 -10.39 14.57 -1.51
CA THR A 128 -9.08 14.71 -2.13
C THR A 128 -7.96 14.04 -1.33
N ASP A 129 -8.13 13.77 -0.04
CA ASP A 129 -7.11 13.16 0.82
C ASP A 129 -7.03 11.63 0.69
N MET A 130 -8.09 11.01 0.16
CA MET A 130 -8.16 9.55 -0.07
C MET A 130 -6.91 9.01 -0.79
N LYS A 131 -6.35 9.81 -1.68
CA LYS A 131 -5.17 9.48 -2.45
C LYS A 131 -3.94 9.23 -1.56
N TYR A 132 -3.77 9.95 -0.45
CA TYR A 132 -2.70 9.72 0.52
C TYR A 132 -2.95 8.44 1.32
N THR A 133 -4.23 8.15 1.64
CA THR A 133 -4.64 6.90 2.29
C THR A 133 -4.28 5.69 1.43
N LEU A 134 -4.69 5.69 0.17
CA LEU A 134 -4.48 4.56 -0.73
C LEU A 134 -3.00 4.39 -1.13
N SER A 135 -2.21 5.46 -1.01
CA SER A 135 -0.77 5.41 -1.26
C SER A 135 0.03 4.88 -0.07
N ARG A 136 -0.59 4.53 1.06
CA ARG A 136 0.14 3.91 2.18
C ARG A 136 0.77 2.58 1.75
N PRO A 137 2.03 2.27 2.12
CA PRO A 137 2.75 1.11 1.58
C PRO A 137 2.01 -0.23 1.67
N TRP A 138 1.35 -0.50 2.79
CA TRP A 138 0.56 -1.72 2.99
C TRP A 138 -0.65 -1.79 2.05
N ILE A 139 -1.40 -0.68 1.93
CA ILE A 139 -2.58 -0.60 1.05
C ILE A 139 -2.13 -0.67 -0.41
N MET A 140 -1.01 -0.03 -0.77
CA MET A 140 -0.42 -0.11 -2.10
C MET A 140 -0.10 -1.56 -2.49
N ASN A 141 0.49 -2.33 -1.59
CA ASN A 141 0.78 -3.76 -1.82
C ASN A 141 -0.52 -4.56 -2.06
N GLU A 142 -1.56 -4.32 -1.27
CA GLU A 142 -2.87 -4.98 -1.44
C GLU A 142 -3.53 -4.59 -2.77
N ILE A 143 -3.54 -3.30 -3.12
CA ILE A 143 -4.10 -2.78 -4.37
C ILE A 143 -3.48 -3.46 -5.60
N ARG A 144 -2.17 -3.68 -5.58
CA ARG A 144 -1.48 -4.39 -6.66
C ARG A 144 -1.95 -5.84 -6.79
N LEU A 145 -2.24 -6.51 -5.67
CA LEU A 145 -2.80 -7.86 -5.68
C LEU A 145 -4.25 -7.87 -6.20
N PHE A 146 -5.04 -6.82 -5.96
CA PHE A 146 -6.40 -6.72 -6.48
C PHE A 146 -6.46 -6.83 -8.01
N ARG A 147 -5.43 -6.35 -8.73
CA ARG A 147 -5.37 -6.40 -10.19
C ARG A 147 -5.42 -7.83 -10.74
N ARG A 148 -4.94 -8.80 -9.95
CA ARG A 148 -4.91 -10.23 -10.27
C ARG A 148 -6.15 -10.98 -9.74
N ASN A 149 -7.10 -10.28 -9.14
CA ASN A 149 -8.31 -10.89 -8.60
C ASN A 149 -9.36 -11.09 -9.71
N PRO A 150 -9.82 -12.32 -9.98
CA PRO A 150 -10.85 -12.59 -10.99
C PRO A 150 -12.28 -12.32 -10.48
N GLY A 151 -12.46 -12.09 -9.18
CA GLY A 151 -13.73 -11.85 -8.52
C GLY A 151 -14.08 -10.35 -8.39
N THR A 152 -15.00 -10.07 -7.48
CA THR A 152 -15.50 -8.70 -7.25
C THR A 152 -14.67 -7.99 -6.19
N LEU A 153 -14.24 -6.77 -6.51
CA LEU A 153 -13.72 -5.80 -5.56
C LEU A 153 -14.85 -4.84 -5.17
N VAL A 154 -15.21 -4.78 -3.89
CA VAL A 154 -16.21 -3.84 -3.39
C VAL A 154 -15.53 -2.83 -2.48
N TYR A 155 -15.54 -1.57 -2.88
CA TYR A 155 -15.25 -0.46 -2.00
C TYR A 155 -16.45 -0.17 -1.10
N VAL A 156 -16.21 -0.10 0.20
CA VAL A 156 -17.24 0.15 1.21
C VAL A 156 -16.91 1.45 1.94
N GLY A 157 -17.61 2.52 1.59
CA GLY A 157 -17.51 3.84 2.21
C GLY A 157 -18.55 4.08 3.30
N HIS A 158 -18.31 5.08 4.14
CA HIS A 158 -19.23 5.63 5.14
C HIS A 158 -19.11 7.17 5.32
N SER A 159 -18.31 7.83 4.49
CA SER A 159 -18.07 9.27 4.46
C SER A 159 -17.96 9.81 3.03
N ASN A 160 -18.41 9.03 2.05
CA ASN A 160 -18.46 9.42 0.65
C ASN A 160 -17.10 9.84 0.05
N GLN A 161 -15.96 9.39 0.59
CA GLN A 161 -14.66 9.78 0.01
C GLN A 161 -14.36 8.96 -1.24
N GLY A 162 -14.51 7.64 -1.16
CA GLY A 162 -14.27 6.75 -2.29
C GLY A 162 -15.48 6.48 -3.17
N SER A 163 -16.69 6.51 -2.62
CA SER A 163 -17.95 6.20 -3.33
C SER A 163 -18.48 7.37 -4.16
N LYS A 164 -18.05 8.61 -3.86
CA LYS A 164 -18.43 9.80 -4.63
C LYS A 164 -18.06 9.65 -6.09
N ILE A 165 -19.02 9.93 -6.96
CA ILE A 165 -18.81 9.95 -8.41
C ILE A 165 -17.88 11.12 -8.75
N PHE A 166 -16.87 10.82 -9.55
CA PHE A 166 -15.90 11.81 -9.99
C PHE A 166 -16.47 12.64 -11.14
N ASP A 167 -16.81 13.91 -10.89
CA ASP A 167 -17.28 14.83 -11.93
C ASP A 167 -16.13 15.20 -12.86
N SER A 168 -16.29 14.86 -14.14
CA SER A 168 -15.29 14.98 -15.21
C SER A 168 -14.93 16.42 -15.63
N TYR A 169 -15.48 17.45 -14.97
CA TYR A 169 -15.29 18.86 -15.33
C TYR A 169 -13.91 19.45 -14.97
N MET A 170 -13.02 18.67 -14.32
CA MET A 170 -11.74 19.13 -13.77
C MET A 170 -10.48 18.67 -14.53
N GLN A 171 -10.56 18.25 -15.81
CA GLN A 171 -9.35 18.22 -16.65
C GLN A 171 -9.60 18.13 -18.16
N GLY A 172 -9.23 19.20 -18.85
CA GLY A 172 -8.84 19.13 -20.25
C GLY A 172 -7.59 18.28 -20.42
N ALA A 173 -7.53 17.55 -21.53
CA ALA A 173 -6.39 16.79 -22.04
C ALA A 173 -6.01 15.48 -21.31
N GLN A 174 -6.89 14.46 -21.36
CA GLN A 174 -6.46 13.09 -21.71
C GLN A 174 -7.59 12.38 -22.50
N ARG A 175 -7.65 12.70 -23.80
CA ARG A 175 -8.39 11.92 -24.80
C ARG A 175 -7.67 10.57 -24.95
N ASN A 176 -8.19 9.53 -24.29
CA ASN A 176 -8.07 8.10 -24.66
C ASN A 176 -8.65 7.15 -23.58
N GLN A 177 -9.35 7.65 -22.56
CA GLN A 177 -10.12 6.79 -21.65
C GLN A 177 -11.48 6.46 -22.28
N ARG A 178 -11.62 5.22 -22.74
CA ARG A 178 -12.89 4.66 -23.22
C ARG A 178 -13.98 4.79 -22.14
N ASP A 179 -15.03 5.54 -22.46
CA ASP A 179 -16.44 5.32 -22.12
C ASP A 179 -16.80 4.70 -20.76
N GLN A 180 -16.58 5.41 -19.65
CA GLN A 180 -17.35 5.16 -18.42
C GLN A 180 -17.72 6.46 -17.71
N PRO A 181 -18.85 7.12 -18.09
CA PRO A 181 -19.49 8.07 -17.19
C PRO A 181 -19.82 7.37 -15.85
N ASN A 182 -19.65 8.07 -14.73
CA ASN A 182 -19.93 7.60 -13.35
C ASN A 182 -18.89 6.71 -12.66
N ARG A 183 -17.59 6.94 -12.87
CA ARG A 183 -16.55 6.28 -12.05
C ARG A 183 -16.52 6.85 -10.63
N SER A 184 -16.43 5.96 -9.64
CA SER A 184 -16.18 6.36 -8.25
C SER A 184 -14.77 6.91 -8.10
N ARG A 185 -14.56 7.78 -7.11
CA ARG A 185 -13.24 8.32 -6.77
C ARG A 185 -12.23 7.21 -6.46
N PHE A 186 -12.67 6.15 -5.77
CA PHE A 186 -11.84 4.99 -5.49
C PHE A 186 -11.32 4.33 -6.76
N THR A 187 -12.20 4.00 -7.71
CA THR A 187 -11.81 3.37 -8.98
C THR A 187 -10.86 4.24 -9.78
N PHE A 188 -11.10 5.56 -9.80
CA PHE A 188 -10.19 6.51 -10.47
C PHE A 188 -8.78 6.51 -9.86
N ILE A 189 -8.66 6.45 -8.53
CA ILE A 189 -7.35 6.43 -7.88
C ILE A 189 -6.68 5.07 -8.07
N LEU A 190 -7.42 3.96 -8.00
CA LEU A 190 -6.88 2.62 -8.26
C LEU A 190 -6.16 2.52 -9.60
N ASP A 191 -6.80 3.00 -10.68
CA ASP A 191 -6.21 2.99 -12.03
C ASP A 191 -4.86 3.70 -12.08
N ARG A 192 -4.70 4.80 -11.33
CA ARG A 192 -3.43 5.51 -11.24
C ARG A 192 -2.41 4.72 -10.44
N LEU A 193 -2.81 4.18 -9.28
CA LEU A 193 -1.90 3.46 -8.38
C LEU A 193 -1.37 2.16 -9.00
N TRP A 194 -2.16 1.50 -9.84
CA TRP A 194 -1.70 0.32 -10.59
C TRP A 194 -0.54 0.62 -11.55
N GLY A 195 -0.42 1.85 -12.03
CA GLY A 195 0.72 2.29 -12.84
C GLY A 195 1.95 2.72 -12.05
N THR A 196 1.88 2.77 -10.70
CA THR A 196 2.95 3.28 -9.83
C THR A 196 3.72 2.18 -9.09
N GLY A 197 5.00 2.43 -8.82
CA GLY A 197 5.84 1.58 -7.98
C GLY A 197 5.77 1.93 -6.49
N PHE A 198 6.49 1.16 -5.66
CA PHE A 198 6.60 1.45 -4.23
C PHE A 198 7.37 2.75 -3.93
N VAL A 199 8.21 3.22 -4.87
CA VAL A 199 9.04 4.42 -4.68
C VAL A 199 8.19 5.63 -4.28
N ASP A 200 7.09 5.91 -5.00
CA ASP A 200 6.19 7.03 -4.69
C ASP A 200 5.62 6.95 -3.27
N SER A 201 5.16 5.76 -2.88
CA SER A 201 4.67 5.47 -1.53
C SER A 201 5.74 5.70 -0.45
N ILE A 202 6.97 5.22 -0.69
CA ILE A 202 8.10 5.37 0.24
C ILE A 202 8.53 6.83 0.37
N ILE A 203 8.60 7.56 -0.75
CA ILE A 203 8.93 8.99 -0.75
C ILE A 203 7.86 9.80 0.00
N GLY A 204 6.57 9.46 -0.15
CA GLY A 204 5.51 10.06 0.65
C GLY A 204 5.66 9.80 2.15
N VAL A 205 6.12 8.60 2.55
CA VAL A 205 6.43 8.29 3.97
C VAL A 205 7.66 9.06 4.44
N LEU A 206 8.66 9.23 3.58
CA LEU A 206 9.88 9.98 3.86
C LEU A 206 9.58 11.47 4.12
N ASN A 207 8.75 12.10 3.27
CA ASN A 207 8.29 13.49 3.43
C ASN A 207 7.31 13.69 4.59
N GLY A 208 6.68 12.63 5.08
CA GLY A 208 5.64 12.70 6.11
C GLY A 208 4.23 12.97 5.56
N ASP A 209 4.06 13.01 4.24
CA ASP A 209 2.76 13.14 3.57
C ASP A 209 1.91 11.87 3.71
N ILE A 210 2.57 10.71 3.80
CA ILE A 210 1.94 9.41 3.96
C ILE A 210 2.26 8.85 5.35
N GLY A 211 1.21 8.58 6.12
CA GLY A 211 1.34 8.00 7.45
C GLY A 211 1.73 6.51 7.43
N MET A 212 2.76 6.17 8.20
CA MET A 212 3.16 4.79 8.50
C MET A 212 3.64 4.71 9.95
N ALA A 213 2.96 3.91 10.78
CA ALA A 213 3.26 3.83 12.21
C ALA A 213 4.63 3.20 12.49
N PHE A 214 4.95 2.11 11.79
CA PHE A 214 6.21 1.38 11.94
C PHE A 214 6.89 1.21 10.60
N VAL A 215 7.91 2.03 10.33
CA VAL A 215 8.65 1.94 9.07
C VAL A 215 9.42 0.61 8.93
N SER A 216 9.69 -0.10 10.02
CA SER A 216 10.28 -1.45 10.02
C SER A 216 9.41 -2.51 9.33
N ASP A 217 8.11 -2.23 9.12
CA ASP A 217 7.18 -3.17 8.51
C ASP A 217 7.39 -3.36 7.01
N PHE A 218 8.21 -2.53 6.35
CA PHE A 218 8.55 -2.71 4.93
C PHE A 218 9.08 -4.13 4.61
N LYS A 219 9.71 -4.82 5.57
CA LYS A 219 10.16 -6.21 5.40
C LYS A 219 9.01 -7.21 5.20
N TYR A 220 7.79 -6.89 5.64
CA TYR A 220 6.59 -7.70 5.43
C TYR A 220 5.84 -7.30 4.16
N ILE A 221 5.99 -6.04 3.72
CA ILE A 221 5.35 -5.48 2.52
C ILE A 221 6.11 -5.90 1.27
N ILE A 222 7.44 -5.89 1.33
CA ILE A 222 8.35 -6.19 0.21
C ILE A 222 9.25 -7.37 0.61
N PRO A 223 8.68 -8.58 0.79
CA PRO A 223 9.36 -9.69 1.46
C PRO A 223 10.60 -10.19 0.72
N ALA A 224 10.69 -10.01 -0.60
CA ALA A 224 11.89 -10.34 -1.38
C ALA A 224 13.12 -9.49 -0.99
N TYR A 225 12.91 -8.38 -0.27
CA TYR A 225 13.95 -7.48 0.24
C TYR A 225 14.05 -7.55 1.76
N SER A 226 13.32 -8.46 2.42
CA SER A 226 13.16 -8.50 3.88
C SER A 226 14.48 -8.56 4.65
N HIS A 227 15.48 -9.31 4.16
CA HIS A 227 16.80 -9.43 4.79
C HIS A 227 17.55 -8.08 4.80
N VAL A 228 17.79 -7.49 3.63
CA VAL A 228 18.49 -6.20 3.51
C VAL A 228 17.73 -5.07 4.21
N ILE A 229 16.39 -5.07 4.15
CA ILE A 229 15.54 -4.10 4.86
C ILE A 229 15.70 -4.25 6.38
N SER A 230 15.70 -5.47 6.91
CA SER A 230 15.86 -5.70 8.35
C SER A 230 17.21 -5.22 8.86
N ILE A 231 18.26 -5.43 8.08
CA ILE A 231 19.62 -4.97 8.42
C ILE A 231 19.71 -3.44 8.32
N ALA A 232 19.17 -2.83 7.27
CA ALA A 232 19.13 -1.38 7.12
C ALA A 232 18.39 -0.72 8.29
N TYR A 233 17.25 -1.25 8.71
CA TYR A 233 16.48 -0.71 9.84
C TYR A 233 17.28 -0.68 11.15
N ASN A 234 18.16 -1.68 11.37
CA ASN A 234 18.96 -1.77 12.58
C ASN A 234 20.25 -0.92 12.53
N GLN A 235 20.69 -0.50 11.34
CA GLN A 235 21.98 0.18 11.15
C GLN A 235 21.86 1.64 10.70
N MET A 236 20.70 2.06 10.20
CA MET A 236 20.49 3.37 9.60
C MET A 236 19.43 4.17 10.35
N GLU A 237 19.62 5.48 10.38
CA GLU A 237 18.59 6.42 10.83
C GLU A 237 17.36 6.36 9.91
N ARG A 238 16.20 6.80 10.42
CA ARG A 238 14.91 6.69 9.72
C ARG A 238 14.96 7.15 8.26
N ASN A 239 15.54 8.31 7.98
CA ASN A 239 15.53 8.89 6.64
C ASN A 239 16.52 8.17 5.71
N ASP A 240 17.71 7.81 6.20
CA ASP A 240 18.67 6.97 5.46
C ASP A 240 18.06 5.59 5.14
N TYR A 241 17.34 5.00 6.10
CA TYR A 241 16.62 3.73 5.94
C TYR A 241 15.52 3.82 4.86
N LEU A 242 14.65 4.82 4.93
CA LEU A 242 13.57 4.99 3.95
C LEU A 242 14.11 5.28 2.55
N LEU A 243 15.15 6.13 2.44
CA LEU A 243 15.79 6.40 1.15
C LEU A 243 16.51 5.16 0.60
N THR A 244 17.10 4.33 1.46
CA THR A 244 17.65 3.03 1.07
C THR A 244 16.58 2.14 0.45
N ILE A 245 15.40 2.05 1.06
CA ILE A 245 14.30 1.25 0.51
C ILE A 245 13.83 1.83 -0.83
N ALA A 246 13.70 3.15 -0.95
CA ALA A 246 13.34 3.80 -2.21
C ALA A 246 14.34 3.47 -3.33
N VAL A 247 15.64 3.50 -3.05
CA VAL A 247 16.69 3.11 -4.00
C VAL A 247 16.64 1.61 -4.33
N LEU A 248 16.39 0.74 -3.37
CA LEU A 248 16.23 -0.70 -3.63
C LEU A 248 14.99 -1.02 -4.47
N CYS A 249 13.92 -0.23 -4.32
CA CYS A 249 12.67 -0.41 -5.04
C CYS A 249 12.63 0.27 -6.41
N GLY A 250 13.58 1.16 -6.71
CA GLY A 250 13.66 1.83 -8.00
C GLY A 250 14.28 0.91 -9.04
N ILE A 251 13.62 0.76 -10.18
CA ILE A 251 14.07 -0.09 -11.27
C ILE A 251 14.91 0.75 -12.20
N TYR A 252 16.20 0.47 -12.30
CA TYR A 252 17.15 1.33 -13.04
C TYR A 252 16.79 1.53 -14.52
N GLU A 253 16.05 0.59 -15.13
CA GLU A 253 15.56 0.63 -16.52
C GLU A 253 14.33 1.49 -16.71
N ARG A 254 13.69 1.95 -15.62
CA ARG A 254 12.44 2.70 -15.62
C ARG A 254 12.62 4.03 -14.92
N ILE A 255 12.02 5.08 -15.48
CA ILE A 255 11.84 6.34 -14.78
C ILE A 255 10.66 6.16 -13.83
N GLU A 256 10.92 6.24 -12.53
CA GLU A 256 9.86 6.29 -11.53
C GLU A 256 9.38 7.74 -11.45
N TRP A 257 8.35 8.01 -12.22
CA TRP A 257 7.63 9.26 -12.10
C TRP A 257 6.94 9.31 -10.74
N LEU A 258 7.26 10.34 -9.95
CA LEU A 258 6.49 10.68 -8.75
C LEU A 258 5.21 11.45 -9.16
N ASN A 259 4.51 10.89 -10.16
CA ASN A 259 3.26 11.37 -10.73
C ASN A 259 2.04 10.86 -9.96
N GLY A 260 2.28 10.18 -8.84
CA GLY A 260 1.24 9.80 -7.93
C GLY A 260 0.58 11.01 -7.29
N PRO A 261 -0.33 10.79 -6.35
CA PRO A 261 -1.06 11.88 -5.72
C PRO A 261 -0.22 12.89 -4.93
N LEU A 262 1.09 12.65 -4.79
CA LEU A 262 2.05 13.41 -4.00
C LEU A 262 2.75 14.56 -4.75
N GLN A 263 2.34 14.87 -5.99
CA GLN A 263 2.97 15.86 -6.89
C GLN A 263 3.30 17.26 -6.32
N ARG A 264 2.79 17.65 -5.14
CA ARG A 264 2.90 19.03 -4.65
C ARG A 264 4.06 19.32 -3.69
N THR A 265 4.76 18.32 -3.16
CA THR A 265 5.60 18.54 -1.95
C THR A 265 6.85 17.64 -1.82
N VAL A 266 7.45 17.18 -2.92
CA VAL A 266 8.67 16.36 -2.80
C VAL A 266 9.89 17.22 -2.46
N ASN A 267 10.21 17.34 -1.17
CA ASN A 267 11.40 18.03 -0.67
C ASN A 267 12.31 17.07 0.12
N ILE A 268 12.62 15.91 -0.46
CA ILE A 268 13.46 14.91 0.20
C ILE A 268 14.91 15.36 0.33
N GLN A 269 15.39 16.25 -0.54
CA GLN A 269 16.74 16.82 -0.51
C GLN A 269 16.96 17.74 0.70
N GLY A 270 15.89 18.35 1.22
CA GLY A 270 15.94 19.23 2.39
C GLY A 270 15.92 18.49 3.73
N LEU A 271 15.77 17.15 3.73
CA LEU A 271 15.74 16.34 4.94
C LEU A 271 17.14 16.07 5.49
N SER A 272 17.21 15.74 6.78
CA SER A 272 18.47 15.36 7.42
C SER A 272 18.78 13.87 7.19
N TYR A 273 20.00 13.60 6.75
CA TYR A 273 20.56 12.27 6.51
C TYR A 273 21.93 12.18 7.17
N SER A 274 22.26 10.99 7.69
CA SER A 274 23.58 10.73 8.26
C SER A 274 24.56 10.19 7.23
N ARG A 275 24.06 9.49 6.21
CA ARG A 275 24.88 8.76 5.23
C ARG A 275 24.60 9.18 3.79
N TYR A 276 23.36 9.58 3.52
CA TYR A 276 22.98 10.10 2.22
C TYR A 276 23.34 11.57 2.04
N SER A 277 23.71 11.95 0.83
CA SER A 277 23.87 13.35 0.43
C SER A 277 23.27 13.62 -0.95
N PHE A 278 22.85 14.87 -1.16
CA PHE A 278 22.29 15.36 -2.41
C PHE A 278 23.25 16.39 -2.99
N ASN A 279 23.79 16.12 -4.18
CA ASN A 279 24.68 17.02 -4.89
C ASN A 279 23.94 17.61 -6.09
N LEU A 280 23.83 18.93 -6.14
CA LEU A 280 23.26 19.62 -7.28
C LEU A 280 24.17 19.43 -8.50
N VAL A 281 23.60 18.93 -9.59
CA VAL A 281 24.29 18.80 -10.87
C VAL A 281 24.03 20.07 -11.68
N PRO A 282 25.09 20.81 -12.08
CA PRO A 282 24.91 21.94 -12.99
C PRO A 282 24.32 21.44 -14.31
N HIS A 283 23.21 22.03 -14.74
CA HIS A 283 22.55 21.73 -15.99
C HIS A 283 22.17 23.04 -16.69
N ASP A 284 22.35 23.11 -18.01
CA ASP A 284 22.20 24.35 -18.79
C ASP A 284 20.73 24.67 -19.15
N GLU A 285 19.78 23.81 -18.78
CA GLU A 285 18.35 24.00 -19.05
C GLU A 285 17.62 24.59 -17.83
N ASP A 286 17.03 25.77 -18.00
CA ASP A 286 16.39 26.56 -16.94
C ASP A 286 15.15 25.92 -16.28
N SER A 287 14.60 24.83 -16.82
CA SER A 287 13.36 24.22 -16.32
C SER A 287 13.57 23.01 -15.42
N TRP A 288 14.79 22.47 -15.31
CA TRP A 288 15.07 21.24 -14.54
C TRP A 288 16.17 21.42 -13.51
N THR A 289 15.87 21.05 -12.27
CA THR A 289 16.85 20.93 -11.19
C THR A 289 17.19 19.46 -10.98
N ILE A 290 18.48 19.11 -11.03
CA ILE A 290 18.95 17.72 -10.96
C ILE A 290 19.83 17.54 -9.72
N TYR A 291 19.49 16.55 -8.89
CA TYR A 291 20.27 16.14 -7.73
C TYR A 291 20.80 14.71 -7.90
N GLU A 292 22.12 14.56 -7.83
CA GLU A 292 22.75 13.25 -7.60
C GLU A 292 22.59 12.85 -6.14
N ILE A 293 22.04 11.65 -5.90
CA ILE A 293 21.90 11.06 -4.58
C ILE A 293 23.06 10.10 -4.35
N CYS A 294 23.84 10.36 -3.31
CA CYS A 294 25.00 9.57 -2.93
C CYS A 294 24.78 8.89 -1.58
N LEU A 295 25.21 7.64 -1.44
CA LEU A 295 25.33 6.92 -0.17
C LEU A 295 26.82 6.80 0.17
N ASP A 296 27.24 7.35 1.31
CA ASP A 296 28.65 7.42 1.74
C ASP A 296 29.58 7.95 0.63
N GLY A 297 29.12 8.97 -0.11
CA GLY A 297 29.84 9.58 -1.23
C GLY A 297 29.81 8.81 -2.56
N THR A 298 29.15 7.66 -2.63
CA THR A 298 28.99 6.88 -3.87
C THR A 298 27.60 7.10 -4.46
N ARG A 299 27.51 7.41 -5.76
CA ARG A 299 26.24 7.67 -6.45
C ARG A 299 25.36 6.41 -6.50
N VAL A 300 24.09 6.56 -6.15
CA VAL A 300 23.11 5.45 -6.14
C VAL A 300 21.79 5.81 -6.82
N ALA A 301 21.42 7.09 -6.89
CA ALA A 301 20.22 7.52 -7.60
C ALA A 301 20.33 8.97 -8.10
N LEU A 302 19.32 9.39 -8.86
CA LEU A 302 19.09 10.73 -9.38
C LEU A 302 17.68 11.17 -9.01
N LEU A 303 17.54 12.40 -8.54
CA LEU A 303 16.26 13.09 -8.40
C LEU A 303 16.24 14.28 -9.35
N THR A 304 15.30 14.30 -10.28
CA THR A 304 15.10 15.38 -11.24
C THR A 304 13.80 16.09 -10.91
N HIS A 305 13.79 17.42 -10.90
CA HIS A 305 12.63 18.26 -10.60
C HIS A 305 12.40 19.26 -11.73
N GLU A 306 11.23 19.20 -12.36
CA GLU A 306 10.76 20.20 -13.35
C GLU A 306 9.84 21.20 -12.65
N GLU A 307 10.22 22.48 -12.67
CA GLU A 307 9.37 23.56 -12.16
C GLU A 307 8.48 24.09 -13.30
N PHE A 308 7.16 23.99 -13.14
CA PHE A 308 6.22 24.57 -14.11
C PHE A 308 5.84 25.99 -13.68
N VAL A 309 5.85 26.92 -14.64
CA VAL A 309 5.38 28.30 -14.44
C VAL A 309 3.96 28.29 -13.87
N GLY A 310 3.83 28.70 -12.60
CA GLY A 310 2.56 28.73 -11.86
C GLY A 310 2.42 27.70 -10.72
N GLY A 311 3.39 26.79 -10.50
CA GLY A 311 3.51 25.95 -9.30
C GLY A 311 2.44 24.86 -9.10
N VAL A 312 1.56 24.63 -10.07
CA VAL A 312 0.45 23.66 -9.94
C VAL A 312 0.82 22.25 -10.41
N ASN A 313 1.95 22.08 -11.13
CA ASN A 313 2.29 20.85 -11.86
C ASN A 313 3.78 20.45 -11.76
N ASP A 314 4.45 20.69 -10.65
CA ASP A 314 5.83 20.21 -10.47
C ASP A 314 5.93 18.72 -10.77
N ARG A 315 6.98 18.34 -11.50
CA ARG A 315 7.25 16.94 -11.82
C ARG A 315 8.55 16.51 -11.18
N TYR A 316 8.51 15.36 -10.56
CA TYR A 316 9.69 14.73 -9.98
C TYR A 316 9.91 13.37 -10.63
N GLU A 317 11.15 13.12 -11.01
CA GLU A 317 11.62 11.83 -11.49
C GLU A 317 12.63 11.27 -10.51
N PHE A 318 12.43 10.01 -10.10
CA PHE A 318 13.41 9.27 -9.32
C PHE A 318 13.98 8.14 -10.18
N LYS A 319 15.31 8.09 -10.30
CA LYS A 319 15.99 7.07 -11.10
C LYS A 319 17.16 6.47 -10.33
N THR A 320 17.20 5.15 -10.24
CA THR A 320 18.29 4.43 -9.58
C THR A 320 19.41 4.13 -10.58
N PHE A 321 20.66 4.16 -10.11
CA PHE A 321 21.81 3.82 -10.95
C PHE A 321 22.05 2.31 -10.98
N PRO A 322 22.57 1.76 -12.10
CA PRO A 322 23.05 0.38 -12.15
C PRO A 322 24.07 0.11 -11.03
N GLY A 323 23.92 -0.99 -10.31
CA GLY A 323 24.81 -1.36 -9.21
C GLY A 323 24.55 -0.64 -7.88
N ALA A 324 23.52 0.20 -7.78
CA ALA A 324 23.12 0.84 -6.52
C ALA A 324 22.87 -0.17 -5.38
N GLU A 325 22.31 -1.33 -5.71
CA GLU A 325 22.11 -2.45 -4.78
C GLU A 325 23.45 -2.91 -4.18
N GLN A 326 24.49 -3.08 -5.00
CA GLN A 326 25.82 -3.49 -4.52
C GLN A 326 26.44 -2.44 -3.59
N VAL A 327 26.24 -1.15 -3.88
CA VAL A 327 26.69 -0.05 -3.02
C VAL A 327 25.99 -0.13 -1.65
N ILE A 328 24.67 -0.36 -1.63
CA ILE A 328 23.89 -0.52 -0.40
C ILE A 328 24.38 -1.73 0.40
N PHE A 329 24.61 -2.88 -0.24
CA PHE A 329 25.10 -4.09 0.45
C PHE A 329 26.47 -3.85 1.10
N LYS A 330 27.40 -3.19 0.39
CA LYS A 330 28.70 -2.80 0.94
C LYS A 330 28.55 -1.82 2.10
N ALA A 331 27.69 -0.81 1.96
CA ALA A 331 27.42 0.18 3.01
C ALA A 331 26.83 -0.44 4.28
N LEU A 332 26.01 -1.49 4.14
CA LEU A 332 25.43 -2.26 5.25
C LEU A 332 26.36 -3.36 5.79
N ARG A 333 27.56 -3.51 5.21
CA ARG A 333 28.55 -4.54 5.54
C ARG A 333 27.96 -5.95 5.43
N LEU A 334 27.08 -6.15 4.46
CA LEU A 334 26.55 -7.48 4.14
C LEU A 334 27.64 -8.32 3.46
N PRO A 335 27.76 -9.62 3.78
CA PRO A 335 28.63 -10.54 3.06
C PRO A 335 28.35 -10.58 1.56
N GLU A 336 29.38 -10.85 0.74
CA GLU A 336 29.20 -11.00 -0.72
C GLU A 336 28.20 -12.13 -1.06
N ALA A 337 28.18 -13.20 -0.27
CA ALA A 337 27.21 -14.29 -0.44
C ALA A 337 25.75 -13.82 -0.33
N ASP A 338 25.46 -12.85 0.56
CA ASP A 338 24.11 -12.29 0.69
C ASP A 338 23.74 -11.49 -0.57
N TYR A 339 24.72 -10.82 -1.19
CA TYR A 339 24.52 -10.10 -2.45
C TYR A 339 24.31 -11.07 -3.62
N GLU A 340 25.09 -12.15 -3.70
CA GLU A 340 24.90 -13.20 -4.69
C GLU A 340 23.50 -13.82 -4.59
N ASP A 341 23.05 -14.18 -3.37
CA ASP A 341 21.70 -14.69 -3.13
C ASP A 341 20.61 -13.68 -3.53
N PHE A 342 20.84 -12.41 -3.28
CA PHE A 342 19.93 -11.33 -3.65
C PHE A 342 19.82 -11.14 -5.17
N VAL A 343 20.95 -11.23 -5.89
CA VAL A 343 20.98 -11.20 -7.36
C VAL A 343 20.32 -12.44 -7.96
N ASN A 344 20.57 -13.62 -7.39
CA ASN A 344 19.97 -14.88 -7.83
C ASN A 344 18.43 -14.90 -7.71
N GLN A 345 17.83 -13.98 -6.94
CA GLN A 345 16.39 -13.81 -6.76
C GLN A 345 15.79 -12.66 -7.58
N GLU A 346 16.49 -12.15 -8.59
CA GLU A 346 16.09 -10.98 -9.38
C GLU A 346 14.65 -11.09 -9.92
N GLU A 347 14.24 -12.23 -10.46
CA GLU A 347 12.88 -12.41 -11.01
C GLU A 347 11.81 -12.21 -9.92
N ALA A 348 11.98 -12.85 -8.76
CA ALA A 348 11.05 -12.72 -7.64
C ALA A 348 11.02 -11.28 -7.08
N ARG A 349 12.17 -10.62 -7.06
CA ARG A 349 12.31 -9.21 -6.66
C ARG A 349 11.64 -8.26 -7.65
N ARG A 350 11.84 -8.42 -8.95
CA ARG A 350 11.19 -7.59 -9.98
C ARG A 350 9.68 -7.80 -9.96
N ALA A 351 9.22 -9.05 -9.81
CA ALA A 351 7.81 -9.38 -9.75
C ALA A 351 7.05 -8.75 -8.55
N CYS A 352 7.75 -8.39 -7.47
CA CYS A 352 7.14 -7.63 -6.36
C CYS A 352 7.18 -6.12 -6.58
N LEU A 353 8.06 -5.59 -7.43
CA LEU A 353 8.22 -4.15 -7.68
C LEU A 353 7.43 -3.63 -8.87
N THR A 354 7.20 -4.42 -9.93
CA THR A 354 6.33 -4.07 -11.05
C THR A 354 5.03 -4.85 -11.07
N MET A 355 3.98 -4.20 -11.58
CA MET A 355 2.91 -4.98 -12.20
C MET A 355 3.37 -5.27 -13.62
N ASP A 356 3.25 -6.53 -14.04
CA ASP A 356 3.66 -6.93 -15.38
C ASP A 356 2.62 -6.39 -16.38
N ASP A 357 2.95 -5.26 -16.99
CA ASP A 357 2.12 -4.58 -17.99
C ASP A 357 1.96 -5.42 -19.28
N THR A 358 2.69 -6.54 -19.42
CA THR A 358 2.58 -7.44 -20.57
C THR A 358 1.46 -8.46 -20.44
N LEU A 359 0.98 -8.72 -19.21
CA LEU A 359 -0.20 -9.52 -18.99
C LEU A 359 -1.43 -8.65 -19.23
N ASP A 360 -2.15 -8.90 -20.33
CA ASP A 360 -3.47 -8.32 -20.61
C ASP A 360 -4.52 -8.85 -19.62
N LEU A 361 -4.33 -8.50 -18.34
CA LEU A 361 -5.22 -8.89 -17.25
C LEU A 361 -6.50 -8.05 -17.35
N PRO A 362 -7.68 -8.67 -17.36
CA PRO A 362 -8.94 -7.92 -17.33
C PRO A 362 -8.97 -7.05 -16.06
N ILE A 363 -9.40 -5.80 -16.19
CA ILE A 363 -9.59 -4.90 -15.04
C ILE A 363 -10.60 -5.57 -14.08
N PRO A 364 -10.30 -5.71 -12.78
CA PRO A 364 -11.22 -6.35 -11.85
C PRO A 364 -12.54 -5.58 -11.82
N ASN A 365 -13.65 -6.29 -11.60
CA ASN A 365 -14.95 -5.65 -11.44
C ASN A 365 -14.97 -4.87 -10.12
N VAL A 366 -14.98 -3.54 -10.18
CA VAL A 366 -14.97 -2.66 -9.00
C VAL A 366 -16.35 -2.05 -8.80
N GLU A 367 -16.95 -2.35 -7.65
CA GLU A 367 -18.17 -1.71 -7.16
C GLU A 367 -17.82 -0.74 -6.03
N ALA A 368 -18.49 0.40 -5.94
CA ALA A 368 -18.37 1.29 -4.80
C ALA A 368 -19.74 1.52 -4.17
N ILE A 369 -19.83 1.26 -2.88
CA ILE A 369 -21.05 1.43 -2.09
C ILE A 369 -20.80 2.39 -0.94
N GLU A 370 -21.86 3.10 -0.55
CA GLU A 370 -21.88 3.97 0.62
C GLU A 370 -22.82 3.36 1.67
N VAL A 371 -22.31 3.15 2.87
CA VAL A 371 -23.08 2.68 4.02
C VAL A 371 -23.41 3.87 4.91
N SER A 372 -24.70 4.11 5.11
CA SER A 372 -25.19 5.10 6.06
C SER A 372 -25.64 4.42 7.35
N PHE A 373 -24.95 4.70 8.45
CA PHE A 373 -25.46 4.37 9.78
C PHE A 373 -26.48 5.44 10.19
N PRO A 374 -27.69 5.07 10.65
CA PRO A 374 -28.76 6.02 10.94
C PRO A 374 -28.55 6.88 12.21
N PHE A 375 -27.31 7.11 12.66
CA PHE A 375 -27.02 7.83 13.89
C PHE A 375 -25.95 8.91 13.64
N LYS A 376 -26.39 10.17 13.60
CA LYS A 376 -25.56 11.37 13.76
C LYS A 376 -25.82 11.97 15.12
#